data_AF-A0A1W9GSP8-F1
#
_entry.id   AF-A0A1W9GSP8-F1
#
_cell.length_a   1.000
_cell.length_b   1.000
_cell.length_c   1.000
_cell.angle_alpha   90.00
_cell.angle_beta   90.00
_cell.angle_gamma   90.00
#
_symmetry.space_group_name_H-M   'P 1'
#
loop_
_entity.id
_entity.type
_entity.pdbx_description
1 polymer ?
#
loop_
_entity_poly.entity_id
_entity_poly.type
_entity_poly.pdbx_seq_one_letter_code
_entity_poly.pdbx_strand_id
1 'polypeptide(L)'
;MTHVRVPVLLRQSLCVAVLLASLAVAASAAQAYEVWITDQSDTGKESGGFLHIYDGAKLAANPVSAKPLQTIDLSGEINKFCEDATKKAVRRPHMLFFNAAQDHVILSFLSGHVLFMDAATKKPEACLSMGKNAHAAWPTPDQKMAITANIAEKKFIRIWTDYAAHKYSFDPEKDVLNLAALENGERPDTSPICPITESSSQYAFVTLRGGGLLVLDVTATPFKVVATLDNNQIHPAGCGGIQAGGTMYVNSGGGWPIAPLSYDIYALDISNLPKAITVKLVSQRDDQFADSHGMASVGRYVWSADRAGNNVEIIDTVSNLSVGAIDLETSANADPAPDLMDTAPDGQYVFVSLRGPSPLTGNDKDAHNAMGTIPGVGVIHVEEGGRVGHYKGQATVTNQKDGKETADVHGIAVRK
;
A
#
# COMPACT_ATOMS: atom_id res chain seq x y z
N MET A 1 -45.39 -73.50 30.39
CA MET A 1 -45.83 -72.48 29.42
C MET A 1 -44.81 -71.35 29.46
N THR A 2 -44.19 -71.03 28.31
CA THR A 2 -43.55 -69.74 27.93
C THR A 2 -42.86 -68.94 29.05
N HIS A 3 -41.57 -68.58 29.07
CA HIS A 3 -40.47 -68.40 28.12
C HIS A 3 -39.16 -68.61 28.95
N VAL A 4 -37.94 -68.84 28.47
CA VAL A 4 -37.05 -68.04 27.61
C VAL A 4 -35.84 -68.98 27.39
N ARG A 5 -35.36 -69.14 26.15
CA ARG A 5 -34.04 -69.76 25.88
C ARG A 5 -33.13 -68.74 25.22
N VAL A 6 -32.10 -68.35 25.95
CA VAL A 6 -30.90 -67.68 25.43
C VAL A 6 -30.07 -68.73 24.67
N PRO A 7 -29.56 -68.44 23.45
CA PRO A 7 -28.43 -69.18 22.93
C PRO A 7 -27.15 -68.35 22.96
N VAL A 8 -26.11 -69.10 23.27
CA VAL A 8 -24.70 -68.76 23.45
C VAL A 8 -24.04 -68.35 22.13
N LEU A 9 -23.02 -67.48 22.28
CA LEU A 9 -22.09 -66.98 21.27
C LEU A 9 -21.55 -68.05 20.31
N LEU A 10 -21.42 -67.67 19.04
CA LEU A 10 -20.39 -68.21 18.15
C LEU A 10 -19.50 -67.07 17.65
N ARG A 11 -18.20 -67.17 17.95
CA ARG A 11 -17.13 -66.28 17.48
C ARG A 11 -17.01 -66.36 15.96
N GLN A 12 -17.00 -65.21 15.29
CA GLN A 12 -16.40 -65.07 13.96
C GLN A 12 -15.33 -63.98 14.01
N SER A 13 -14.11 -64.38 13.65
CA SER A 13 -12.95 -63.52 13.49
C SER A 13 -13.16 -62.57 12.31
N LEU A 14 -13.11 -61.27 12.55
CA LEU A 14 -13.09 -60.26 11.50
C LEU A 14 -11.64 -59.81 11.28
N CYS A 15 -11.05 -60.20 10.15
CA CYS A 15 -9.83 -59.59 9.63
C CYS A 15 -10.12 -58.11 9.31
N VAL A 16 -9.52 -57.20 10.07
CA VAL A 16 -9.55 -55.76 9.75
C VAL A 16 -8.47 -55.50 8.71
N ALA A 17 -8.89 -55.31 7.45
CA ALA A 17 -8.04 -54.73 6.43
C ALA A 17 -7.92 -53.23 6.69
N VAL A 18 -6.73 -52.77 7.06
CA VAL A 18 -6.40 -51.35 7.19
C VAL A 18 -6.20 -50.79 5.78
N LEU A 19 -7.21 -50.07 5.26
CA LEU A 19 -7.02 -49.21 4.10
C LEU A 19 -6.22 -47.97 4.53
N LEU A 20 -4.96 -47.89 4.12
CA LEU A 20 -4.20 -46.64 4.10
C LEU A 20 -4.82 -45.73 3.02
N ALA A 21 -5.71 -44.84 3.43
CA ALA A 21 -6.13 -43.73 2.60
C ALA A 21 -4.98 -42.72 2.54
N SER A 22 -4.27 -42.69 1.42
CA SER A 22 -3.34 -41.62 1.08
C SER A 22 -4.13 -40.32 0.94
N LEU A 23 -4.10 -39.47 1.97
CA LEU A 23 -4.49 -38.07 1.89
C LEU A 23 -3.47 -37.37 0.98
N ALA A 24 -3.75 -37.35 -0.32
CA ALA A 24 -3.15 -36.38 -1.21
C ALA A 24 -3.66 -35.01 -0.76
N VAL A 25 -2.80 -34.23 -0.10
CA VAL A 25 -3.02 -32.80 0.07
C VAL A 25 -3.07 -32.22 -1.33
N ALA A 26 -4.26 -31.93 -1.83
CA ALA A 26 -4.42 -31.17 -3.06
C ALA A 26 -3.80 -29.81 -2.79
N ALA A 27 -2.61 -29.56 -3.35
CA ALA A 27 -2.08 -28.21 -3.44
C ALA A 27 -3.16 -27.36 -4.12
N SER A 28 -3.69 -26.37 -3.41
CA SER A 28 -4.60 -25.40 -4.00
C SER A 28 -3.88 -24.82 -5.22
N ALA A 29 -4.52 -24.87 -6.40
CA ALA A 29 -4.00 -24.15 -7.55
C ALA A 29 -3.80 -22.70 -7.12
N ALA A 30 -2.57 -22.18 -7.27
CA ALA A 30 -2.27 -20.79 -6.96
C ALA A 30 -3.31 -19.92 -7.69
N GLN A 31 -4.04 -19.11 -6.92
CA GLN A 31 -5.03 -18.21 -7.48
C GLN A 31 -4.29 -17.27 -8.43
N ALA A 32 -4.77 -17.09 -9.65
CA ALA A 32 -4.10 -16.21 -10.60
C ALA A 32 -4.32 -14.76 -10.16
N TYR A 33 -3.27 -14.12 -9.63
CA TYR A 33 -3.26 -12.71 -9.26
C TYR A 33 -2.21 -11.94 -10.08
N GLU A 34 -2.40 -10.63 -10.19
CA GLU A 34 -1.46 -9.74 -10.88
C GLU A 34 -0.76 -8.83 -9.85
N VAL A 35 0.52 -8.52 -10.09
CA VAL A 35 1.26 -7.51 -9.29
C VAL A 35 1.50 -6.29 -10.16
N TRP A 36 0.91 -5.16 -9.79
CA TRP A 36 0.95 -3.92 -10.54
C TRP A 36 1.88 -2.95 -9.84
N ILE A 37 2.81 -2.33 -10.58
CA ILE A 37 3.74 -1.33 -10.04
C ILE A 37 3.87 -0.11 -10.95
N THR A 38 4.03 1.07 -10.36
CA THR A 38 4.29 2.31 -11.10
C THR A 38 5.77 2.65 -11.10
N ASP A 39 6.27 3.10 -12.25
CA ASP A 39 7.52 3.84 -12.38
C ASP A 39 7.19 5.32 -12.61
N GLN A 40 7.64 6.16 -11.67
CA GLN A 40 7.34 7.59 -11.67
C GLN A 40 8.06 8.36 -12.78
N SER A 41 9.09 7.77 -13.37
CA SER A 41 9.98 8.47 -14.30
C SER A 41 9.32 8.75 -15.63
N ASP A 42 9.42 10.00 -16.08
CA ASP A 42 8.77 10.45 -17.32
C ASP A 42 9.11 9.50 -18.48
N THR A 43 8.16 9.18 -19.33
CA THR A 43 8.36 8.39 -20.56
C THR A 43 8.17 9.24 -21.80
N GLY A 44 7.51 10.40 -21.65
CA GLY A 44 7.42 11.47 -22.63
C GLY A 44 8.12 12.76 -22.17
N LYS A 45 7.88 13.85 -22.90
CA LYS A 45 8.38 15.18 -22.54
C LYS A 45 7.56 15.74 -21.38
N GLU A 46 8.12 15.66 -20.17
CA GLU A 46 7.45 16.10 -18.94
C GLU A 46 6.08 15.41 -18.71
N SER A 47 5.96 14.16 -19.13
CA SER A 47 4.74 13.38 -19.03
C SER A 47 5.01 11.88 -18.89
N GLY A 48 3.96 11.15 -18.50
CA GLY A 48 3.95 9.70 -18.44
C GLY A 48 4.56 9.13 -17.16
N GLY A 49 5.33 8.06 -17.35
CA GLY A 49 5.60 7.01 -16.37
C GLY A 49 5.22 5.65 -16.95
N PHE A 50 5.64 4.58 -16.30
CA PHE A 50 5.18 3.23 -16.65
C PHE A 50 4.27 2.65 -15.57
N LEU A 51 3.37 1.77 -16.02
CA LEU A 51 2.68 0.80 -15.18
C LEU A 51 3.10 -0.60 -15.64
N HIS A 52 3.83 -1.34 -14.80
CA HIS A 52 4.21 -2.73 -15.08
C HIS A 52 3.28 -3.68 -14.36
N ILE A 53 2.82 -4.72 -15.07
CA ILE A 53 1.88 -5.72 -14.58
C ILE A 53 2.53 -7.08 -14.70
N TYR A 54 2.75 -7.76 -13.59
CA TYR A 54 3.35 -9.10 -13.53
C TYR A 54 2.29 -10.17 -13.27
N ASP A 55 2.56 -11.37 -13.80
CA ASP A 55 1.95 -12.61 -13.34
C ASP A 55 2.48 -12.90 -11.94
N GLY A 56 1.61 -12.84 -10.93
CA GLY A 56 2.03 -12.91 -9.54
C GLY A 56 2.65 -14.25 -9.16
N ALA A 57 2.14 -15.35 -9.71
CA ALA A 57 2.67 -16.69 -9.44
C ALA A 57 4.05 -16.88 -10.09
N LYS A 58 4.26 -16.40 -11.32
CA LYS A 58 5.58 -16.45 -11.98
C LYS A 58 6.58 -15.53 -11.29
N LEU A 59 6.15 -14.34 -10.89
CA LEU A 59 7.00 -13.40 -10.13
C LEU A 59 7.44 -14.03 -8.81
N ALA A 60 6.52 -14.63 -8.06
CA ALA A 60 6.83 -15.30 -6.80
C ALA A 60 7.78 -16.51 -6.98
N ALA A 61 7.57 -17.30 -8.03
CA ALA A 61 8.34 -18.52 -8.26
C ALA A 61 9.80 -18.25 -8.66
N ASN A 62 10.06 -17.23 -9.50
CA ASN A 62 11.41 -16.90 -9.95
C ASN A 62 11.55 -15.40 -10.26
N PRO A 63 11.71 -14.55 -9.23
CA PRO A 63 11.69 -13.10 -9.39
C PRO A 63 12.78 -12.58 -10.33
N VAL A 64 13.99 -13.15 -10.27
CA VAL A 64 15.16 -12.72 -11.07
C VAL A 64 14.89 -12.81 -12.58
N SER A 65 14.14 -13.82 -13.01
CA SER A 65 13.82 -14.03 -14.43
C SER A 65 12.47 -13.46 -14.85
N ALA A 66 11.63 -13.06 -13.89
CA ALA A 66 10.27 -12.63 -14.16
C ALA A 66 10.27 -11.35 -15.01
N LYS A 67 9.34 -11.31 -15.96
CA LYS A 67 9.08 -10.14 -16.80
C LYS A 67 7.61 -9.73 -16.64
N PRO A 68 7.29 -8.43 -16.77
CA PRO A 68 5.91 -8.00 -16.82
C PRO A 68 5.17 -8.75 -17.94
N LEU A 69 3.94 -9.19 -17.65
CA LEU A 69 2.98 -9.61 -18.68
C LEU A 69 2.66 -8.44 -19.61
N GLN A 70 2.61 -7.24 -19.04
CA GLN A 70 2.30 -6.01 -19.76
C GLN A 70 3.06 -4.86 -19.11
N THR A 71 3.60 -3.97 -19.95
CA THR A 71 4.08 -2.65 -19.53
C THR A 71 3.25 -1.63 -20.30
N ILE A 72 2.57 -0.73 -19.58
CA ILE A 72 1.77 0.34 -20.16
C ILE A 72 2.56 1.64 -20.02
N ASP A 73 2.86 2.28 -21.15
CA ASP A 73 3.41 3.63 -21.17
C ASP A 73 2.29 4.65 -20.94
N LEU A 74 2.32 5.32 -19.79
CA LEU A 74 1.31 6.28 -19.40
C LEU A 74 1.40 7.59 -20.18
N SER A 75 2.49 7.84 -20.95
CA SER A 75 2.60 9.00 -21.87
C SER A 75 1.80 8.82 -23.17
N GLY A 76 1.30 7.60 -23.45
CA GLY A 76 0.57 7.25 -24.66
C GLY A 76 -0.93 7.55 -24.58
N GLU A 77 -1.77 6.55 -24.88
CA GLU A 77 -3.23 6.70 -24.95
C GLU A 77 -3.85 7.18 -23.64
N ILE A 78 -3.31 6.76 -22.49
CA ILE A 78 -3.76 7.20 -21.18
C ILE A 78 -3.50 8.71 -20.98
N ASN A 79 -2.31 9.20 -21.34
CA ASN A 79 -2.04 10.64 -21.28
C ASN A 79 -3.00 11.42 -22.16
N LYS A 80 -3.24 10.96 -23.40
CA LYS A 80 -4.19 11.60 -24.30
C LYS A 80 -5.60 11.65 -23.69
N PHE A 81 -6.08 10.52 -23.16
CA PHE A 81 -7.37 10.44 -22.49
C PHE A 81 -7.49 11.44 -21.32
N CYS A 82 -6.46 11.49 -20.47
CA CYS A 82 -6.42 12.43 -19.36
C CYS A 82 -6.33 13.89 -19.81
N GLU A 83 -5.48 14.22 -20.78
CA GLU A 83 -5.37 15.57 -21.35
C GLU A 83 -6.69 16.05 -21.94
N ASP A 84 -7.42 15.16 -22.63
CA ASP A 84 -8.73 15.49 -23.18
C ASP A 84 -9.72 15.84 -22.06
N ALA A 85 -9.65 15.15 -20.91
CA ALA A 85 -10.49 15.39 -19.73
C ALA A 85 -10.07 16.59 -18.87
N THR A 86 -8.77 16.79 -18.63
CA THR A 86 -8.24 17.72 -17.61
C THR A 86 -7.46 18.90 -18.19
N LYS A 87 -7.15 18.86 -19.48
CA LYS A 87 -6.30 19.82 -20.21
C LYS A 87 -4.84 19.83 -19.74
N LYS A 88 -4.37 18.78 -19.06
CA LYS A 88 -3.00 18.65 -18.57
C LYS A 88 -2.48 17.22 -18.75
N ALA A 89 -1.19 17.11 -19.05
CA ALA A 89 -0.52 15.82 -19.13
C ALA A 89 -0.45 15.13 -17.75
N VAL A 90 -0.63 13.81 -17.74
CA VAL A 90 -0.28 13.00 -16.58
C VAL A 90 1.24 12.91 -16.47
N ARG A 91 1.76 12.91 -15.25
CA ARG A 91 3.20 12.83 -14.98
C ARG A 91 3.40 12.31 -13.57
N ARG A 92 4.38 11.40 -13.40
CA ARG A 92 4.73 10.78 -12.11
C ARG A 92 3.55 10.01 -11.51
N PRO A 93 3.19 8.84 -12.07
CA PRO A 93 2.23 7.93 -11.43
C PRO A 93 2.75 7.54 -10.04
N HIS A 94 2.08 7.98 -8.99
CA HIS A 94 2.58 7.85 -7.62
C HIS A 94 1.99 6.60 -6.97
N MET A 95 0.77 6.69 -6.42
CA MET A 95 0.11 5.60 -5.75
C MET A 95 -0.83 4.86 -6.70
N LEU A 96 -1.02 3.56 -6.44
CA LEU A 96 -2.04 2.77 -7.11
C LEU A 96 -2.77 1.88 -6.11
N PHE A 97 -4.08 1.79 -6.24
CA PHE A 97 -4.92 0.96 -5.38
C PHE A 97 -6.03 0.31 -6.18
N PHE A 98 -6.38 -0.93 -5.85
CA PHE A 98 -7.62 -1.54 -6.33
C PHE A 98 -8.77 -1.18 -5.42
N ASN A 99 -9.97 -1.01 -5.99
CA ASN A 99 -11.20 -0.97 -5.20
C ASN A 99 -11.45 -2.33 -4.50
N ALA A 100 -12.40 -2.37 -3.57
CA ALA A 100 -12.69 -3.58 -2.80
C ALA A 100 -13.11 -4.78 -3.67
N ALA A 101 -13.76 -4.54 -4.82
CA ALA A 101 -14.15 -5.59 -5.77
C ALA A 101 -13.01 -6.07 -6.70
N GLN A 102 -11.83 -5.42 -6.68
CA GLN A 102 -10.67 -5.75 -7.52
C GLN A 102 -10.91 -5.62 -9.03
N ASP A 103 -12.00 -4.96 -9.43
CA ASP A 103 -12.40 -4.75 -10.82
C ASP A 103 -11.98 -3.39 -11.36
N HIS A 104 -11.59 -2.44 -10.48
CA HIS A 104 -11.06 -1.13 -10.88
C HIS A 104 -9.76 -0.81 -10.14
N VAL A 105 -8.86 -0.14 -10.85
CA VAL A 105 -7.65 0.46 -10.28
C VAL A 105 -7.76 1.97 -10.28
N ILE A 106 -7.26 2.59 -9.23
CA ILE A 106 -7.14 4.03 -9.06
C ILE A 106 -5.65 4.37 -9.05
N LEU A 107 -5.22 5.27 -9.93
CA LEU A 107 -3.86 5.79 -9.96
C LEU A 107 -3.88 7.28 -9.62
N SER A 108 -3.04 7.69 -8.66
CA SER A 108 -2.76 9.10 -8.42
C SER A 108 -1.50 9.53 -9.17
N PHE A 109 -1.46 10.80 -9.56
CA PHE A 109 -0.29 11.39 -10.22
C PHE A 109 0.15 12.65 -9.50
N LEU A 110 1.46 12.84 -9.38
CA LEU A 110 1.99 14.08 -8.82
C LEU A 110 1.81 15.29 -9.73
N SER A 111 1.29 15.10 -10.96
CA SER A 111 0.74 16.18 -11.77
C SER A 111 -0.69 16.58 -11.37
N GLY A 112 -1.27 15.96 -10.33
CA GLY A 112 -2.59 16.33 -9.79
C GLY A 112 -3.76 15.54 -10.36
N HIS A 113 -3.51 14.44 -11.08
CA HIS A 113 -4.57 13.62 -11.66
C HIS A 113 -4.94 12.46 -10.74
N VAL A 114 -6.20 12.05 -10.80
CA VAL A 114 -6.66 10.73 -10.34
C VAL A 114 -7.32 10.04 -11.53
N LEU A 115 -6.77 8.89 -11.90
CA LEU A 115 -7.22 8.06 -13.01
C LEU A 115 -7.92 6.83 -12.47
N PHE A 116 -9.11 6.54 -12.99
CA PHE A 116 -9.84 5.30 -12.77
C PHE A 116 -9.74 4.45 -14.04
N MET A 117 -9.42 3.17 -13.89
CA MET A 117 -9.34 2.21 -15.00
C MET A 117 -10.03 0.91 -14.63
N ASP A 118 -10.66 0.28 -15.62
CA ASP A 118 -11.09 -1.11 -15.50
C ASP A 118 -9.86 -2.02 -15.41
N ALA A 119 -9.79 -2.82 -14.34
CA ALA A 119 -8.61 -3.63 -14.02
C ALA A 119 -8.47 -4.86 -14.92
N ALA A 120 -9.55 -5.34 -15.54
CA ALA A 120 -9.52 -6.52 -16.40
C ALA A 120 -8.99 -6.18 -17.81
N THR A 121 -9.51 -5.12 -18.39
CA THR A 121 -9.24 -4.62 -19.76
C THR A 121 -8.14 -3.56 -19.80
N LYS A 122 -7.77 -2.99 -18.65
CA LYS A 122 -6.72 -1.98 -18.49
C LYS A 122 -7.06 -0.68 -19.23
N LYS A 123 -8.35 -0.41 -19.45
CA LYS A 123 -8.82 0.77 -20.17
C LYS A 123 -9.17 1.89 -19.19
N PRO A 124 -8.84 3.15 -19.52
CA PRO A 124 -9.21 4.29 -18.69
C PRO A 124 -10.72 4.56 -18.77
N GLU A 125 -11.32 4.91 -17.63
CA GLU A 125 -12.75 5.23 -17.53
C GLU A 125 -13.01 6.69 -17.18
N ALA A 126 -12.19 7.25 -16.29
CA ALA A 126 -12.27 8.66 -15.92
C ALA A 126 -10.90 9.17 -15.47
N CYS A 127 -10.63 10.44 -15.76
CA CYS A 127 -9.44 11.12 -15.30
C CYS A 127 -9.84 12.49 -14.77
N LEU A 128 -9.65 12.69 -13.46
CA LEU A 128 -10.09 13.89 -12.75
C LEU A 128 -8.88 14.74 -12.34
N SER A 129 -9.03 16.07 -12.43
CA SER A 129 -8.03 17.01 -11.94
C SER A 129 -8.31 17.38 -10.49
N MET A 130 -7.42 16.94 -9.60
CA MET A 130 -7.43 17.25 -8.17
C MET A 130 -6.56 18.47 -7.85
N GLY A 131 -5.93 19.08 -8.86
CA GLY A 131 -5.09 20.25 -8.75
C GLY A 131 -3.65 20.00 -9.19
N LYS A 132 -2.66 20.30 -8.34
CA LYS A 132 -1.24 20.30 -8.70
C LYS A 132 -0.51 19.01 -8.38
N ASN A 133 -0.88 18.31 -7.30
CA ASN A 133 -0.14 17.14 -6.82
C ASN A 133 -1.08 16.23 -6.01
N ALA A 134 -1.65 15.22 -6.64
CA ALA A 134 -2.44 14.20 -5.98
C ALA A 134 -1.47 13.11 -5.50
N HIS A 135 -1.13 13.16 -4.21
CA HIS A 135 -0.20 12.23 -3.61
C HIS A 135 -0.82 10.83 -3.58
N ALA A 136 -1.95 10.65 -2.89
CA ALA A 136 -2.67 9.39 -2.83
C ALA A 136 -4.16 9.59 -3.14
N ALA A 137 -4.79 8.57 -3.74
CA ALA A 137 -6.25 8.48 -3.92
C ALA A 137 -6.74 7.11 -3.41
N TRP A 138 -7.19 7.08 -2.15
CA TRP A 138 -7.47 5.86 -1.40
C TRP A 138 -8.94 5.44 -1.55
N PRO A 139 -9.26 4.25 -2.09
CA PRO A 139 -10.64 3.78 -2.18
C PRO A 139 -11.21 3.50 -0.79
N THR A 140 -12.50 3.76 -0.59
CA THR A 140 -13.22 3.29 0.60
C THR A 140 -13.66 1.83 0.43
N PRO A 141 -13.60 1.02 1.50
CA PRO A 141 -14.06 -0.37 1.47
C PRO A 141 -15.50 -0.58 0.96
N ASP A 142 -16.40 0.37 1.22
CA ASP A 142 -17.79 0.34 0.76
C ASP A 142 -17.97 0.71 -0.73
N GLN A 143 -16.87 1.04 -1.42
CA GLN A 143 -16.80 1.39 -2.84
C GLN A 143 -17.59 2.64 -3.25
N LYS A 144 -17.97 3.50 -2.30
CA LYS A 144 -18.73 4.72 -2.60
C LYS A 144 -17.86 5.95 -2.76
N MET A 145 -16.61 5.91 -2.32
CA MET A 145 -15.71 7.04 -2.36
C MET A 145 -14.28 6.63 -2.69
N ALA A 146 -13.53 7.59 -3.23
CA ALA A 146 -12.08 7.62 -3.16
C ALA A 146 -11.64 8.92 -2.49
N ILE A 147 -10.72 8.82 -1.54
CA ILE A 147 -10.24 9.93 -0.72
C ILE A 147 -8.86 10.36 -1.22
N THR A 148 -8.76 11.58 -1.72
CA THR A 148 -7.54 12.12 -2.33
C THR A 148 -6.84 13.12 -1.42
N ALA A 149 -5.55 12.89 -1.20
CA ALA A 149 -4.63 13.84 -0.59
C ALA A 149 -3.91 14.65 -1.67
N ASN A 150 -4.16 15.97 -1.71
CA ASN A 150 -3.38 16.90 -2.52
C ASN A 150 -2.38 17.65 -1.64
N ILE A 151 -1.12 17.21 -1.70
CA ILE A 151 -0.04 17.67 -0.84
C ILE A 151 0.45 19.10 -1.19
N ALA A 152 0.41 19.49 -2.46
CA ALA A 152 0.93 20.80 -2.88
C ALA A 152 -0.02 21.95 -2.54
N GLU A 153 -1.32 21.67 -2.52
CA GLU A 153 -2.35 22.67 -2.24
C GLU A 153 -3.01 22.49 -0.87
N LYS A 154 -2.56 21.53 -0.06
CA LYS A 154 -3.10 21.22 1.26
C LYS A 154 -4.62 20.98 1.20
N LYS A 155 -5.05 20.16 0.25
CA LYS A 155 -6.48 19.83 0.05
C LYS A 155 -6.72 18.36 0.34
N PHE A 156 -7.84 18.10 1.01
CA PHE A 156 -8.39 16.77 1.21
C PHE A 156 -9.70 16.68 0.43
N ILE A 157 -9.79 15.74 -0.50
CA ILE A 157 -10.83 15.72 -1.53
C ILE A 157 -11.55 14.37 -1.52
N ARG A 158 -12.87 14.36 -1.51
CA ARG A 158 -13.69 13.14 -1.69
C ARG A 158 -14.15 13.09 -3.14
N ILE A 159 -13.90 11.97 -3.80
CA ILE A 159 -14.49 11.63 -5.09
C ILE A 159 -15.58 10.61 -4.80
N TRP A 160 -16.82 10.89 -5.19
CA TRP A 160 -17.90 9.92 -5.19
C TRP A 160 -17.70 8.92 -6.33
N THR A 161 -17.86 7.64 -6.03
CA THR A 161 -17.65 6.54 -6.97
C THR A 161 -18.91 5.71 -7.14
N ASP A 162 -19.26 5.42 -8.38
CA ASP A 162 -20.20 4.40 -8.79
C ASP A 162 -19.54 3.62 -9.93
N TYR A 163 -18.75 2.62 -9.54
CA TYR A 163 -17.96 1.79 -10.45
C TYR A 163 -18.84 1.07 -11.48
N ALA A 164 -19.99 0.56 -11.06
CA ALA A 164 -20.91 -0.14 -11.95
C ALA A 164 -21.51 0.77 -13.03
N ALA A 165 -21.73 2.05 -12.72
CA ALA A 165 -22.19 3.04 -13.67
C ALA A 165 -21.05 3.81 -14.38
N HIS A 166 -19.79 3.51 -14.08
CA HIS A 166 -18.61 4.26 -14.52
C HIS A 166 -18.71 5.76 -14.24
N LYS A 167 -19.19 6.14 -13.04
CA LYS A 167 -19.37 7.54 -12.64
C LYS A 167 -18.46 7.91 -11.48
N TYR A 168 -17.75 9.01 -11.69
CA TYR A 168 -16.77 9.54 -10.75
C TYR A 168 -16.90 11.06 -10.71
N SER A 169 -17.17 11.64 -9.55
CA SER A 169 -17.39 13.09 -9.45
C SER A 169 -17.08 13.63 -8.06
N PHE A 170 -16.85 14.93 -7.99
CA PHE A 170 -16.74 15.66 -6.73
C PHE A 170 -17.28 17.08 -6.95
N ASP A 171 -17.82 17.68 -5.89
CA ASP A 171 -18.24 19.06 -5.85
C ASP A 171 -17.13 19.89 -5.18
N PRO A 172 -16.50 20.86 -5.88
CA PRO A 172 -15.41 21.66 -5.33
C PRO A 172 -15.77 22.46 -4.06
N GLU A 173 -17.05 22.72 -3.79
CA GLU A 173 -17.51 23.45 -2.62
C GLU A 173 -17.86 22.52 -1.45
N LYS A 174 -18.29 21.29 -1.73
CA LYS A 174 -18.80 20.34 -0.71
C LYS A 174 -17.85 19.21 -0.37
N ASP A 175 -17.05 18.77 -1.34
CA ASP A 175 -16.21 17.58 -1.25
C ASP A 175 -14.72 17.92 -1.14
N VAL A 176 -14.38 19.20 -0.88
CA VAL A 176 -13.00 19.66 -0.71
C VAL A 176 -12.84 20.35 0.64
N LEU A 177 -11.95 19.85 1.47
CA LEU A 177 -11.51 20.51 2.70
C LEU A 177 -10.16 21.20 2.48
N ASN A 178 -10.09 22.48 2.81
CA ASN A 178 -8.86 23.25 2.86
C ASN A 178 -8.11 22.97 4.18
N LEU A 179 -7.08 22.13 4.13
CA LEU A 179 -6.29 21.77 5.30
C LEU A 179 -5.35 22.91 5.74
N ALA A 180 -4.97 23.84 4.85
CA ALA A 180 -4.16 25.00 5.23
C ALA A 180 -4.82 25.84 6.33
N ALA A 181 -6.15 25.81 6.43
CA ALA A 181 -6.89 26.49 7.49
C ALA A 181 -6.74 25.84 8.89
N LEU A 182 -6.15 24.64 8.96
CA LEU A 182 -5.92 23.88 10.19
C LEU A 182 -4.47 23.98 10.69
N GLU A 183 -3.62 24.77 10.03
CA GLU A 183 -2.21 24.94 10.41
C GLU A 183 -2.06 25.73 11.70
N ASN A 184 -1.24 25.21 12.60
CA ASN A 184 -0.91 25.84 13.87
C ASN A 184 0.41 25.26 14.41
N GLY A 185 0.80 25.62 15.64
CA GLY A 185 2.04 25.11 16.24
C GLY A 185 2.05 23.59 16.50
N GLU A 186 0.88 22.97 16.66
CA GLU A 186 0.72 21.52 16.87
C GLU A 186 0.77 20.73 15.54
N ARG A 187 0.42 21.38 14.43
CA ARG A 187 0.40 20.84 13.06
C ARG A 187 0.97 21.90 12.12
N PRO A 188 2.31 22.04 12.07
CA PRO A 188 2.97 23.18 11.43
C PRO A 188 2.90 23.14 9.90
N ASP A 189 2.69 21.96 9.31
CA ASP A 189 2.46 21.79 7.88
C ASP A 189 1.41 20.69 7.64
N THR A 190 0.20 21.12 7.31
CA THR A 190 -0.99 20.27 7.13
C THR A 190 -1.10 19.69 5.72
N SER A 191 -0.03 19.72 4.93
CA SER A 191 -0.02 19.04 3.65
C SER A 191 -0.28 17.54 3.88
N PRO A 192 -1.38 16.99 3.34
CA PRO A 192 -1.75 15.61 3.60
C PRO A 192 -0.83 14.68 2.83
N ILE A 193 -0.34 13.62 3.48
CA ILE A 193 0.49 12.61 2.84
C ILE A 193 -0.42 11.45 2.40
N CYS A 194 -0.86 10.60 3.34
CA CYS A 194 -1.65 9.42 3.01
C CYS A 194 -2.97 9.42 3.83
N PRO A 195 -4.14 9.38 3.17
CA PRO A 195 -5.44 9.43 3.82
C PRO A 195 -6.04 8.03 4.00
N ILE A 196 -5.52 7.26 4.95
CA ILE A 196 -5.87 5.84 5.13
C ILE A 196 -7.32 5.72 5.62
N THR A 197 -8.17 5.01 4.88
CA THR A 197 -9.58 4.78 5.22
C THR A 197 -9.73 3.52 6.07
N GLU A 198 -10.58 3.57 7.10
CA GLU A 198 -10.87 2.39 7.91
C GLU A 198 -12.01 1.54 7.31
N SER A 199 -12.07 0.28 7.76
CA SER A 199 -12.91 -0.81 7.26
C SER A 199 -14.40 -0.49 7.10
N SER A 200 -14.94 0.41 7.93
CA SER A 200 -16.35 0.83 7.90
C SER A 200 -16.63 1.96 6.90
N SER A 201 -15.59 2.50 6.26
CA SER A 201 -15.66 3.62 5.31
C SER A 201 -16.17 4.93 5.91
N GLN A 202 -16.16 5.06 7.24
CA GLN A 202 -16.61 6.27 7.92
C GLN A 202 -15.46 7.26 8.15
N TYR A 203 -14.31 6.77 8.59
CA TYR A 203 -13.19 7.62 8.96
C TYR A 203 -11.98 7.48 8.02
N ALA A 204 -11.29 8.60 7.80
CA ALA A 204 -9.96 8.63 7.20
C ALA A 204 -8.94 9.19 8.20
N PHE A 205 -7.77 8.56 8.24
CA PHE A 205 -6.62 8.92 9.07
C PHE A 205 -5.59 9.57 8.16
N VAL A 206 -5.37 10.87 8.34
CA VAL A 206 -4.55 11.69 7.45
C VAL A 206 -3.27 12.07 8.16
N THR A 207 -2.18 11.41 7.77
CA THR A 207 -0.83 11.79 8.18
C THR A 207 -0.42 13.10 7.51
N LEU A 208 0.32 13.94 8.24
CA LEU A 208 0.67 15.28 7.80
C LEU A 208 2.19 15.43 7.62
N ARG A 209 2.55 16.23 6.61
CA ARG A 209 3.96 16.50 6.28
C ARG A 209 4.75 17.15 7.41
N GLY A 210 4.12 18.00 8.22
CA GLY A 210 4.75 18.66 9.36
C GLY A 210 4.61 17.90 10.68
N GLY A 211 4.07 16.68 10.66
CA GLY A 211 3.70 15.94 11.85
C GLY A 211 2.28 16.24 12.30
N GLY A 212 1.79 15.38 13.18
CA GLY A 212 0.39 15.30 13.57
C GLY A 212 -0.44 14.46 12.61
N LEU A 213 -1.70 14.25 13.01
CA LEU A 213 -2.66 13.44 12.28
C LEU A 213 -4.06 14.02 12.44
N LEU A 214 -4.86 13.96 11.37
CA LEU A 214 -6.28 14.29 11.42
C LEU A 214 -7.11 13.02 11.23
N VAL A 215 -8.17 12.87 12.03
CA VAL A 215 -9.22 11.87 11.78
C VAL A 215 -10.43 12.62 11.26
N LEU A 216 -10.85 12.30 10.03
CA LEU A 216 -11.99 12.94 9.37
C LEU A 216 -13.12 11.95 9.18
N ASP A 217 -14.34 12.34 9.53
CA ASP A 217 -15.56 11.68 9.05
C ASP A 217 -15.74 12.02 7.57
N VAL A 218 -15.50 11.03 6.70
CA VAL A 218 -15.57 11.19 5.25
C VAL A 218 -16.98 11.00 4.69
N THR A 219 -17.96 10.66 5.53
CA THR A 219 -19.37 10.52 5.14
C THR A 219 -20.16 11.83 5.35
N ALA A 220 -19.66 12.70 6.23
CA ALA A 220 -20.25 14.00 6.50
C ALA A 220 -20.08 14.99 5.33
N THR A 221 -21.08 15.86 5.13
CA THR A 221 -21.01 16.97 4.16
C THR A 221 -21.42 18.27 4.84
N PRO A 222 -20.50 19.25 5.04
CA PRO A 222 -19.06 19.17 4.74
C PRO A 222 -18.35 18.13 5.62
N PHE A 223 -17.11 17.78 5.27
CA PHE A 223 -16.25 16.93 6.09
C PHE A 223 -16.18 17.41 7.53
N LYS A 224 -16.05 16.47 8.47
CA LYS A 224 -15.88 16.79 9.89
C LYS A 224 -14.57 16.22 10.42
N VAL A 225 -13.70 17.08 10.93
CA VAL A 225 -12.56 16.65 11.76
C VAL A 225 -13.12 16.19 13.11
N VAL A 226 -12.94 14.91 13.43
CA VAL A 226 -13.47 14.29 14.66
C VAL A 226 -12.41 14.07 15.72
N ALA A 227 -11.13 13.98 15.32
CA ALA A 227 -10.01 13.96 16.24
C ALA A 227 -8.76 14.55 15.56
N THR A 228 -7.82 15.02 16.38
CA THR A 228 -6.52 15.52 15.95
C THR A 228 -5.44 15.00 16.89
N LEU A 229 -4.29 14.65 16.35
CA LEU A 229 -3.04 14.42 17.08
C LEU A 229 -2.03 15.51 16.69
N ASP A 230 -1.19 15.93 17.64
CA ASP A 230 -0.14 16.91 17.40
C ASP A 230 1.17 16.26 16.90
N ASN A 231 2.14 17.11 16.53
CA ASN A 231 3.44 16.72 16.00
C ASN A 231 4.41 16.12 17.05
N ASN A 232 4.09 16.12 18.34
CA ASN A 232 4.79 15.35 19.36
C ASN A 232 4.15 13.97 19.58
N GLN A 233 2.91 13.79 19.15
CA GLN A 233 2.20 12.50 19.22
C GLN A 233 2.39 11.65 17.97
N ILE A 234 2.51 12.29 16.80
CA ILE A 234 2.78 11.65 15.51
C ILE A 234 3.83 12.49 14.79
N HIS A 235 5.00 11.91 14.52
CA HIS A 235 6.06 12.59 13.78
C HIS A 235 5.72 12.80 12.28
N PRO A 236 6.45 13.67 11.58
CA PRO A 236 6.23 14.00 10.16
C PRO A 236 6.12 12.84 9.16
N ALA A 237 5.53 13.17 8.01
CA ALA A 237 5.71 12.49 6.71
C ALA A 237 5.41 10.97 6.63
N GLY A 238 4.55 10.46 7.52
CA GLY A 238 4.03 9.09 7.43
C GLY A 238 3.24 8.80 6.16
N CYS A 239 3.41 7.62 5.56
CA CYS A 239 2.52 7.15 4.48
C CYS A 239 1.96 5.73 4.68
N GLY A 240 2.60 4.92 5.51
CA GLY A 240 2.10 3.60 5.85
C GLY A 240 0.85 3.68 6.73
N GLY A 241 -0.13 2.81 6.44
CA GLY A 241 -1.25 2.62 7.34
C GLY A 241 -1.98 1.31 7.10
N ILE A 242 -2.23 0.56 8.17
CA ILE A 242 -2.90 -0.74 8.17
C ILE A 242 -3.84 -0.82 9.35
N GLN A 243 -5.11 -1.10 9.10
CA GLN A 243 -6.02 -1.46 10.16
C GLN A 243 -5.90 -2.96 10.48
N ALA A 244 -5.72 -3.30 11.75
CA ALA A 244 -5.86 -4.65 12.27
C ALA A 244 -6.82 -4.65 13.46
N GLY A 245 -8.01 -5.22 13.25
CA GLY A 245 -9.07 -5.20 14.26
C GLY A 245 -9.50 -3.77 14.62
N GLY A 246 -9.54 -3.47 15.92
CA GLY A 246 -9.88 -2.14 16.46
C GLY A 246 -8.70 -1.16 16.52
N THR A 247 -7.60 -1.44 15.81
CA THR A 247 -6.38 -0.63 15.83
C THR A 247 -5.99 -0.21 14.42
N MET A 248 -5.72 1.08 14.24
CA MET A 248 -5.08 1.62 13.04
C MET A 248 -3.58 1.78 13.32
N TYR A 249 -2.75 1.02 12.61
CA TYR A 249 -1.31 1.21 12.61
C TYR A 249 -0.98 2.26 11.57
N VAL A 250 -0.15 3.24 11.92
CA VAL A 250 0.42 4.22 10.97
C VAL A 250 1.90 4.37 11.28
N ASN A 251 2.66 4.95 10.36
CA ASN A 251 4.05 5.25 10.60
C ASN A 251 4.37 6.73 10.41
N SER A 252 5.61 7.11 10.74
CA SER A 252 6.22 8.39 10.39
C SER A 252 7.52 8.14 9.65
N GLY A 253 7.74 8.92 8.60
CA GLY A 253 8.84 8.79 7.66
C GLY A 253 9.57 10.12 7.50
N GLY A 254 10.66 10.10 6.73
CA GLY A 254 11.46 11.26 6.42
C GLY A 254 11.34 11.72 4.97
N GLY A 255 12.46 12.19 4.42
CA GLY A 255 12.55 12.75 3.07
C GLY A 255 12.28 14.25 2.97
N TRP A 256 12.09 14.94 4.11
CA TRP A 256 11.85 16.39 4.16
C TRP A 256 13.01 17.12 4.83
N PRO A 257 13.37 18.36 4.46
CA PRO A 257 14.56 19.02 5.00
C PRO A 257 14.60 19.15 6.53
N ILE A 258 13.44 19.24 7.18
CA ILE A 258 13.32 19.35 8.65
C ILE A 258 13.29 17.98 9.37
N ALA A 259 13.03 16.91 8.61
CA ALA A 259 12.97 15.52 9.07
C ALA A 259 13.45 14.62 7.91
N PRO A 260 14.76 14.61 7.61
CA PRO A 260 15.29 13.89 6.45
C PRO A 260 15.21 12.37 6.65
N LEU A 261 15.25 11.91 7.89
CA LEU A 261 15.09 10.52 8.32
C LEU A 261 14.09 10.48 9.48
N SER A 262 13.20 9.50 9.48
CA SER A 262 12.36 9.16 10.63
C SER A 262 11.83 7.74 10.45
N TYR A 263 11.86 6.97 11.52
CA TYR A 263 11.25 5.65 11.55
C TYR A 263 10.50 5.50 12.85
N ASP A 264 9.19 5.68 12.80
CA ASP A 264 8.29 5.40 13.90
C ASP A 264 7.10 4.61 13.43
N ILE A 265 6.61 3.71 14.27
CA ILE A 265 5.34 3.01 14.07
C ILE A 265 4.46 3.29 15.27
N TYR A 266 3.20 3.63 15.01
CA TYR A 266 2.19 3.95 16.01
C TYR A 266 1.00 3.00 15.89
N ALA A 267 0.43 2.62 17.03
CA ALA A 267 -0.85 1.91 17.13
C ALA A 267 -1.90 2.87 17.69
N LEU A 268 -2.95 3.14 16.90
CA LEU A 268 -4.05 4.01 17.26
C LEU A 268 -5.28 3.16 17.59
N ASP A 269 -5.79 3.22 18.82
CA ASP A 269 -7.06 2.60 19.18
C ASP A 269 -8.22 3.43 18.64
N ILE A 270 -8.99 2.82 17.73
CA ILE A 270 -10.09 3.48 17.01
C ILE A 270 -11.48 3.08 17.54
N SER A 271 -11.54 2.20 18.54
CA SER A 271 -12.79 1.63 19.06
C SER A 271 -13.74 2.65 19.70
N ASN A 272 -13.19 3.79 20.15
CA ASN A 272 -13.93 4.84 20.85
C ASN A 272 -14.19 6.09 19.98
N LEU A 273 -13.91 6.04 18.68
CA LEU A 273 -14.26 7.14 17.79
C LEU A 273 -15.78 7.37 17.72
N PRO A 274 -16.25 8.62 17.57
CA PRO A 274 -15.47 9.86 17.48
C PRO A 274 -15.15 10.49 18.85
N LYS A 275 -15.41 9.79 19.97
CA LYS A 275 -15.29 10.38 21.32
C LYS A 275 -13.83 10.57 21.74
N ALA A 276 -12.98 9.60 21.40
CA ALA A 276 -11.57 9.64 21.73
C ALA A 276 -10.77 8.77 20.74
N ILE A 277 -9.49 9.11 20.61
CA ILE A 277 -8.47 8.28 19.97
C ILE A 277 -7.28 8.22 20.90
N THR A 278 -6.68 7.04 21.04
CA THR A 278 -5.46 6.86 21.84
C THR A 278 -4.36 6.38 20.91
N VAL A 279 -3.16 6.95 21.05
CA VAL A 279 -1.98 6.60 20.26
C VAL A 279 -0.92 6.01 21.17
N LYS A 280 -0.25 4.95 20.70
CA LYS A 280 0.92 4.36 21.33
C LYS A 280 2.04 4.24 20.29
N LEU A 281 3.21 4.79 20.58
CA LEU A 281 4.44 4.49 19.84
C LEU A 281 4.83 3.03 20.11
N VAL A 282 4.94 2.22 19.06
CA VAL A 282 5.24 0.78 19.15
C VAL A 282 6.66 0.43 18.71
N SER A 283 7.25 1.24 17.84
CA SER A 283 8.64 1.10 17.37
C SER A 283 9.19 2.47 17.01
N GLN A 284 10.47 2.70 17.25
CA GLN A 284 11.22 3.90 16.86
C GLN A 284 12.68 3.51 16.58
N ARG A 285 13.36 4.19 15.63
CA ARG A 285 14.77 3.93 15.29
C ARG A 285 15.62 5.20 15.15
N ASP A 286 15.45 6.15 16.07
CA ASP A 286 16.13 7.46 16.06
C ASP A 286 17.68 7.39 16.04
N ASP A 287 18.26 6.27 16.49
CA ASP A 287 19.70 6.03 16.55
C ASP A 287 20.26 5.30 15.31
N GLN A 288 19.41 5.08 14.29
CA GLN A 288 19.77 4.35 13.08
C GLN A 288 19.54 5.21 11.84
N PHE A 289 20.22 4.83 10.76
CA PHE A 289 19.90 5.34 9.44
C PHE A 289 18.65 4.62 8.93
N ALA A 290 17.48 5.10 9.36
CA ALA A 290 16.20 4.44 9.17
C ALA A 290 15.14 5.43 8.70
N ASP A 291 14.25 4.94 7.84
CA ASP A 291 13.25 5.76 7.20
C ASP A 291 12.00 4.95 6.82
N SER A 292 10.96 4.99 7.65
CA SER A 292 9.78 4.16 7.44
C SER A 292 8.90 4.68 6.31
N HIS A 293 8.28 3.79 5.53
CA HIS A 293 7.38 4.21 4.45
C HIS A 293 6.15 3.32 4.24
N GLY A 294 6.19 2.31 3.39
CA GLY A 294 5.06 1.42 3.15
C GLY A 294 4.81 0.42 4.28
N MET A 295 3.56 -0.04 4.37
CA MET A 295 3.17 -1.07 5.32
C MET A 295 2.28 -2.12 4.64
N ALA A 296 2.36 -3.36 5.08
CA ALA A 296 1.51 -4.46 4.65
C ALA A 296 0.97 -5.25 5.85
N SER A 297 -0.23 -5.82 5.71
CA SER A 297 -0.78 -6.76 6.68
C SER A 297 -0.47 -8.20 6.25
N VAL A 298 0.16 -8.97 7.12
CA VAL A 298 0.52 -10.37 6.86
C VAL A 298 0.05 -11.23 8.03
N GLY A 299 -1.07 -11.93 7.85
CA GLY A 299 -1.72 -12.67 8.93
C GLY A 299 -2.12 -11.72 10.08
N ARG A 300 -1.54 -11.91 11.26
CA ARG A 300 -1.74 -11.00 12.40
C ARG A 300 -0.66 -9.93 12.53
N TYR A 301 0.30 -9.90 11.63
CA TYR A 301 1.46 -9.01 11.73
C TYR A 301 1.28 -7.80 10.83
N VAL A 302 1.93 -6.72 11.23
CA VAL A 302 2.10 -5.53 10.41
C VAL A 302 3.57 -5.48 10.01
N TRP A 303 3.82 -5.48 8.72
CA TRP A 303 5.15 -5.36 8.15
C TRP A 303 5.37 -3.92 7.71
N SER A 304 6.48 -3.29 8.11
CA SER A 304 6.80 -1.90 7.77
C SER A 304 8.16 -1.79 7.10
N ALA A 305 8.18 -1.25 5.89
CA ALA A 305 9.39 -1.05 5.12
C ALA A 305 10.25 0.08 5.72
N ASP A 306 11.55 -0.18 5.81
CA ASP A 306 12.60 0.77 6.15
C ASP A 306 13.42 1.06 4.89
N ARG A 307 13.17 2.20 4.24
CA ARG A 307 13.83 2.59 2.99
C ARG A 307 15.33 2.72 3.17
N ALA A 308 15.74 3.49 4.17
CA ALA A 308 17.14 3.79 4.45
C ALA A 308 17.88 2.58 5.04
N GLY A 309 17.17 1.76 5.84
CA GLY A 309 17.74 0.58 6.48
C GLY A 309 17.69 -0.71 5.66
N ASN A 310 17.15 -0.68 4.43
CA ASN A 310 17.08 -1.83 3.51
C ASN A 310 16.39 -3.08 4.08
N ASN A 311 15.43 -2.90 4.98
CA ASN A 311 14.77 -4.01 5.66
C ASN A 311 13.26 -3.80 5.81
N VAL A 312 12.56 -4.84 6.27
CA VAL A 312 11.15 -4.78 6.67
C VAL A 312 11.03 -5.20 8.13
N GLU A 313 10.54 -4.33 8.99
CA GLU A 313 10.22 -4.66 10.39
C GLU A 313 8.90 -5.42 10.50
N ILE A 314 8.83 -6.38 11.41
CA ILE A 314 7.64 -7.16 11.71
C ILE A 314 7.13 -6.78 13.10
N ILE A 315 5.95 -6.16 13.15
CA ILE A 315 5.23 -5.82 14.38
C ILE A 315 4.13 -6.85 14.63
N ASP A 316 4.12 -7.42 15.83
CA ASP A 316 3.04 -8.27 16.30
C ASP A 316 1.88 -7.42 16.83
N THR A 317 0.72 -7.51 16.19
CA THR A 317 -0.45 -6.68 16.53
C THR A 317 -1.10 -7.02 17.87
N VAL A 318 -0.77 -8.17 18.47
CA VAL A 318 -1.30 -8.55 19.79
C VAL A 318 -0.44 -7.95 20.90
N SER A 319 0.89 -8.06 20.80
CA SER A 319 1.79 -7.52 21.81
C SER A 319 2.16 -6.05 21.58
N ASN A 320 1.96 -5.53 20.37
CA ASN A 320 2.49 -4.23 19.92
C ASN A 320 4.00 -4.15 20.13
N LEU A 321 4.74 -5.18 19.70
CA LEU A 321 6.19 -5.26 19.79
C LEU A 321 6.76 -5.63 18.43
N SER A 322 7.94 -5.10 18.13
CA SER A 322 8.81 -5.63 17.08
C SER A 322 9.24 -7.05 17.44
N VAL A 323 9.02 -8.00 16.53
CA VAL A 323 9.29 -9.42 16.73
C VAL A 323 10.30 -9.99 15.72
N GLY A 324 10.77 -9.16 14.80
CA GLY A 324 11.76 -9.52 13.79
C GLY A 324 11.91 -8.45 12.73
N ALA A 325 12.91 -8.64 11.88
CA ALA A 325 13.11 -7.86 10.66
C ALA A 325 13.58 -8.79 9.54
N ILE A 326 13.29 -8.40 8.30
CA ILE A 326 13.66 -9.12 7.09
C ILE A 326 14.65 -8.25 6.33
N ASP A 327 15.90 -8.72 6.23
CA ASP A 327 16.93 -8.08 5.41
C ASP A 327 16.65 -8.32 3.93
N LEU A 328 16.74 -7.26 3.12
CA LEU A 328 16.52 -7.30 1.68
C LEU A 328 17.83 -7.15 0.88
N GLU A 329 18.96 -6.88 1.55
CA GLU A 329 20.25 -6.78 0.89
C GLU A 329 20.69 -8.14 0.33
N THR A 330 21.29 -8.09 -0.85
CA THR A 330 21.87 -9.26 -1.51
C THR A 330 23.18 -8.87 -2.19
N SER A 331 23.98 -9.86 -2.60
CA SER A 331 25.15 -9.59 -3.44
C SER A 331 24.78 -8.96 -4.80
N ALA A 332 23.53 -9.10 -5.24
CA ALA A 332 23.05 -8.54 -6.51
C ALA A 332 22.52 -7.11 -6.34
N ASN A 333 22.02 -6.75 -5.16
CA ASN A 333 21.49 -5.44 -4.83
C ASN A 333 21.78 -5.16 -3.36
N ALA A 334 22.81 -4.35 -3.09
CA ALA A 334 23.25 -4.00 -1.74
C ALA A 334 22.51 -2.79 -1.16
N ASP A 335 21.61 -2.17 -1.94
CA ASP A 335 20.84 -1.01 -1.49
C ASP A 335 19.46 -1.03 -2.17
N PRO A 336 18.57 -1.94 -1.72
CA PRO A 336 17.26 -2.15 -2.33
C PRO A 336 16.25 -1.02 -2.10
N ALA A 337 16.39 -0.22 -1.05
CA ALA A 337 15.49 0.88 -0.69
C ALA A 337 14.00 0.51 -0.82
N PRO A 338 13.47 -0.39 0.05
CA PRO A 338 12.09 -0.86 -0.03
C PRO A 338 11.09 0.25 0.29
N ASP A 339 10.09 0.44 -0.56
CA ASP A 339 9.15 1.55 -0.46
C ASP A 339 7.76 1.09 -0.03
N LEU A 340 6.88 0.73 -0.97
CA LEU A 340 5.52 0.29 -0.72
C LEU A 340 5.41 -1.24 -0.83
N MET A 341 4.37 -1.83 -0.22
CA MET A 341 4.18 -3.28 -0.18
C MET A 341 2.72 -3.67 -0.31
N ASP A 342 2.46 -4.84 -0.90
CA ASP A 342 1.15 -5.50 -0.84
C ASP A 342 1.32 -7.03 -0.84
N THR A 343 0.29 -7.73 -0.34
CA THR A 343 0.34 -9.15 0.01
C THR A 343 -0.46 -9.98 -0.99
N ALA A 344 0.10 -11.13 -1.38
CA ALA A 344 -0.57 -12.12 -2.20
C ALA A 344 -1.92 -12.56 -1.58
N PRO A 345 -2.92 -12.98 -2.37
CA PRO A 345 -4.23 -13.39 -1.85
C PRO A 345 -4.17 -14.52 -0.82
N ASP A 346 -3.21 -15.44 -0.98
CA ASP A 346 -3.00 -16.59 -0.11
C ASP A 346 -2.09 -16.29 1.11
N GLY A 347 -1.59 -15.06 1.21
CA GLY A 347 -0.66 -14.62 2.25
C GLY A 347 0.72 -15.29 2.20
N GLN A 348 1.06 -16.04 1.15
CA GLN A 348 2.34 -16.75 1.05
C GLN A 348 3.49 -15.85 0.59
N TYR A 349 3.17 -14.70 0.01
CA TYR A 349 4.16 -13.75 -0.49
C TYR A 349 3.77 -12.30 -0.20
N VAL A 350 4.77 -11.48 0.07
CA VAL A 350 4.68 -10.01 0.02
C VAL A 350 5.52 -9.52 -1.13
N PHE A 351 4.98 -8.59 -1.90
CA PHE A 351 5.69 -7.88 -2.96
C PHE A 351 6.03 -6.47 -2.47
N VAL A 352 7.24 -6.03 -2.75
CA VAL A 352 7.76 -4.73 -2.32
C VAL A 352 8.30 -3.95 -3.52
N SER A 353 7.93 -2.69 -3.67
CA SER A 353 8.58 -1.80 -4.63
C SER A 353 9.96 -1.41 -4.13
N LEU A 354 10.96 -1.46 -5.01
CA LEU A 354 12.35 -1.15 -4.71
C LEU A 354 12.78 0.09 -5.50
N ARG A 355 13.32 1.10 -4.82
CA ARG A 355 13.69 2.37 -5.44
C ARG A 355 14.94 2.24 -6.29
N GLY A 356 15.07 3.19 -7.23
CA GLY A 356 16.23 3.29 -8.10
C GLY A 356 17.23 4.38 -7.65
N PRO A 357 18.27 4.62 -8.46
CA PRO A 357 19.36 5.54 -8.14
C PRO A 357 18.98 7.03 -8.26
N SER A 358 17.75 7.34 -8.64
CA SER A 358 17.29 8.72 -8.86
C SER A 358 15.85 8.91 -8.39
N PRO A 359 15.59 8.73 -7.08
CA PRO A 359 14.26 8.89 -6.52
C PRO A 359 13.73 10.31 -6.77
N LEU A 360 12.50 10.41 -7.30
CA LEU A 360 11.85 11.67 -7.66
C LEU A 360 11.02 12.25 -6.51
N THR A 361 10.79 11.47 -5.46
CA THR A 361 9.87 11.77 -4.36
C THR A 361 10.37 11.20 -3.05
N GLY A 362 10.08 11.89 -1.94
CA GLY A 362 10.34 11.37 -0.59
C GLY A 362 11.81 11.11 -0.26
N ASN A 363 12.73 11.64 -1.08
CA ASN A 363 14.17 11.53 -0.87
C ASN A 363 14.76 12.91 -0.56
N ASP A 364 15.33 13.06 0.62
CA ASP A 364 16.21 14.17 0.94
C ASP A 364 17.54 14.00 0.19
N LYS A 365 18.00 15.06 -0.46
CA LYS A 365 19.16 15.02 -1.37
C LYS A 365 20.49 14.82 -0.64
N ASP A 366 20.55 15.11 0.65
CA ASP A 366 21.77 15.03 1.45
C ASP A 366 21.78 13.75 2.29
N ALA A 367 20.60 13.28 2.72
CA ALA A 367 20.46 12.03 3.48
C ALA A 367 20.35 10.78 2.60
N HIS A 368 19.82 10.88 1.37
CA HIS A 368 19.60 9.74 0.47
C HIS A 368 18.71 8.64 1.08
N ASN A 369 17.72 9.02 1.89
CA ASN A 369 16.87 8.11 2.66
C ASN A 369 15.96 7.20 1.81
N ALA A 370 15.80 7.46 0.52
CA ALA A 370 14.98 6.65 -0.39
C ALA A 370 15.69 6.37 -1.73
N MET A 371 17.02 6.55 -1.78
CA MET A 371 17.83 6.20 -2.93
C MET A 371 18.19 4.72 -2.86
N GLY A 372 17.95 3.98 -3.95
CA GLY A 372 18.39 2.59 -4.08
C GLY A 372 19.33 2.41 -5.27
N THR A 373 19.81 1.20 -5.52
CA THR A 373 20.72 0.93 -6.64
C THR A 373 20.03 0.28 -7.84
N ILE A 374 19.14 -0.69 -7.61
CA ILE A 374 18.47 -1.46 -8.68
C ILE A 374 16.95 -1.40 -8.47
N PRO A 375 16.23 -0.58 -9.27
CA PRO A 375 14.79 -0.46 -9.16
C PRO A 375 14.08 -1.77 -9.55
N GLY A 376 12.94 -2.06 -8.92
CA GLY A 376 12.23 -3.29 -9.23
C GLY A 376 11.10 -3.67 -8.28
N VAL A 377 10.76 -4.95 -8.33
CA VAL A 377 9.80 -5.60 -7.43
C VAL A 377 10.52 -6.70 -6.67
N GLY A 378 10.70 -6.50 -5.37
CA GLY A 378 11.18 -7.53 -4.46
C GLY A 378 10.07 -8.52 -4.09
N VAL A 379 10.45 -9.76 -3.83
CA VAL A 379 9.56 -10.83 -3.41
C VAL A 379 10.03 -11.39 -2.08
N ILE A 380 9.14 -11.42 -1.09
CA ILE A 380 9.40 -12.03 0.22
C ILE A 380 8.44 -13.21 0.38
N HIS A 381 8.99 -14.39 0.64
CA HIS A 381 8.21 -15.57 1.02
C HIS A 381 7.84 -15.49 2.50
N VAL A 382 6.57 -15.73 2.82
CA VAL A 382 6.02 -15.63 4.16
C VAL A 382 6.03 -16.99 4.83
N GLU A 383 6.56 -17.06 6.05
CA GLU A 383 6.51 -18.23 6.91
C GLU A 383 5.89 -17.91 8.26
N GLU A 384 5.50 -18.95 9.00
CA GLU A 384 4.92 -18.84 10.35
C GLU A 384 3.74 -17.84 10.44
N GLY A 385 2.92 -17.80 9.38
CA GLY A 385 1.73 -16.93 9.33
C GLY A 385 2.06 -15.42 9.37
N GLY A 386 3.25 -15.02 8.93
CA GLY A 386 3.70 -13.63 8.88
C GLY A 386 4.75 -13.26 9.93
N ARG A 387 5.11 -14.17 10.83
CA ARG A 387 6.15 -13.91 11.84
C ARG A 387 7.56 -13.89 11.24
N VAL A 388 7.75 -14.63 10.14
CA VAL A 388 9.04 -14.79 9.47
C VAL A 388 8.86 -14.49 7.98
N GLY A 389 9.82 -13.81 7.39
CA GLY A 389 9.89 -13.59 5.95
C GLY A 389 11.28 -13.93 5.41
N HIS A 390 11.32 -14.47 4.19
CA HIS A 390 12.56 -14.80 3.48
C HIS A 390 12.59 -14.07 2.14
N TYR A 391 13.53 -13.15 1.97
CA TYR A 391 13.69 -12.46 0.70
C TYR A 391 14.15 -13.43 -0.40
N LYS A 392 13.37 -13.49 -1.49
CA LYS A 392 13.58 -14.42 -2.61
C LYS A 392 14.38 -13.79 -3.76
N GLY A 393 14.55 -12.48 -3.73
CA GLY A 393 15.14 -11.67 -4.81
C GLY A 393 14.08 -10.77 -5.47
N GLN A 394 14.44 -10.19 -6.62
CA GLN A 394 13.64 -9.18 -7.30
C GLN A 394 13.56 -9.37 -8.81
N ALA A 395 12.50 -8.83 -9.41
CA ALA A 395 12.45 -8.52 -10.83
C ALA A 395 12.92 -7.07 -11.05
N THR A 396 13.93 -6.88 -11.90
CA THR A 396 14.45 -5.54 -12.22
C THR A 396 13.50 -4.78 -13.16
N VAL A 397 13.25 -3.52 -12.85
CA VAL A 397 12.60 -2.54 -13.72
C VAL A 397 13.67 -1.61 -14.27
N THR A 398 13.53 -1.18 -15.53
CA THR A 398 14.50 -0.29 -16.17
C THR A 398 13.79 0.79 -16.98
N ASN A 399 14.27 2.02 -16.89
CA ASN A 399 13.86 3.17 -17.68
C ASN A 399 15.10 4.02 -18.00
N GLN A 400 15.75 3.69 -19.11
CA GLN A 400 17.04 4.26 -19.50
C GLN A 400 16.85 5.58 -20.26
N LYS A 401 17.53 6.64 -19.80
CA LYS A 401 17.62 7.93 -20.50
C LYS A 401 19.08 8.37 -20.59
N ASP A 402 19.53 8.65 -21.81
CA ASP A 402 20.90 9.08 -22.09
C ASP A 402 21.97 8.17 -21.44
N GLY A 403 21.71 6.85 -21.44
CA GLY A 403 22.60 5.83 -20.85
C GLY A 403 22.60 5.77 -19.32
N LYS A 404 21.65 6.44 -18.65
CA LYS A 404 21.46 6.40 -17.20
C LYS A 404 20.15 5.71 -16.87
N GLU A 405 20.18 4.88 -15.83
CA GLU A 405 18.97 4.34 -15.23
C GLU A 405 18.22 5.48 -14.52
N THR A 406 16.95 5.66 -14.86
CA THR A 406 16.09 6.68 -14.25
C THR A 406 14.86 6.10 -13.58
N ALA A 407 14.59 4.79 -13.68
CA ALA A 407 13.40 4.20 -13.08
C ALA A 407 13.31 4.52 -11.57
N ASP A 408 12.12 4.94 -11.17
CA ASP A 408 11.78 5.29 -9.80
C ASP A 408 10.46 4.61 -9.45
N VAL A 409 10.56 3.31 -9.12
CA VAL A 409 9.40 2.48 -8.80
C VAL A 409 8.81 2.91 -7.46
N HIS A 410 7.50 3.12 -7.36
CA HIS A 410 6.87 3.60 -6.13
C HIS A 410 5.61 2.81 -5.76
N GLY A 411 4.48 3.12 -6.41
CA GLY A 411 3.20 2.45 -6.19
C GLY A 411 3.28 0.96 -6.46
N ILE A 412 2.65 0.17 -5.60
CA ILE A 412 2.46 -1.27 -5.78
C ILE A 412 1.08 -1.69 -5.27
N ALA A 413 0.41 -2.58 -5.98
CA ALA A 413 -0.76 -3.29 -5.48
C ALA A 413 -0.90 -4.66 -6.13
N VAL A 414 -1.52 -5.59 -5.41
CA VAL A 414 -1.85 -6.93 -5.88
C VAL A 414 -3.34 -6.95 -6.26
N ARG A 415 -3.62 -7.34 -7.50
CA ARG A 415 -4.98 -7.61 -7.96
C ARG A 415 -5.34 -9.07 -7.67
N LYS A 416 -6.26 -9.28 -6.73
CA LYS A 416 -6.51 -10.59 -6.10
C LYS A 416 -7.52 -11.47 -6.83
#